data_AF-A0A0F8HC68-F1
#
_entry.id   AF-A0A0F8HC68-F1
#
_cell.length_a   1.000
_cell.length_b   1.000
_cell.length_c   1.000
_cell.angle_alpha   90.00
_cell.angle_beta   90.00
_cell.angle_gamma   90.00
#
_symmetry.space_group_name_H-M   'P 1'
#
loop_
_entity.id
_entity.type
_entity.pdbx_description
1 polymer ?
#
loop_
_entity_poly.entity_id
_entity_poly.type
_entity_poly.pdbx_seq_one_letter_code
_entity_poly.pdbx_strand_id
1 'polypeptide(L)' 'MSPCENYETENKAVTCLLTNENSNLQNIKKYVEGHREFLERTAKYGSIIDRGIASAFLRIAKGEVTL' A
#
# COMPACT_ATOMS: atom_id res chain seq x y z
N MET A 1 12.26 -9.77 -12.55
CA MET A 1 11.71 -10.37 -11.30
C MET A 1 11.46 -9.23 -10.34
N SER A 2 10.22 -9.08 -9.90
CA SER A 2 9.85 -8.00 -8.99
C SER A 2 10.20 -8.44 -7.56
N PRO A 3 10.82 -7.60 -6.72
CA PRO A 3 11.34 -8.00 -5.41
C PRO A 3 10.26 -8.42 -4.39
N CYS A 4 8.98 -8.41 -4.77
CA CYS A 4 7.84 -8.64 -3.89
C CYS A 4 7.10 -9.97 -4.14
N GLU A 5 7.54 -10.80 -5.09
CA GLU A 5 6.80 -12.00 -5.55
C GLU A 5 6.69 -13.15 -4.52
N ASN A 6 7.40 -13.08 -3.37
CA ASN A 6 7.48 -14.20 -2.41
C ASN A 6 6.97 -13.90 -0.99
N TYR A 7 6.20 -12.84 -0.76
CA TYR A 7 5.75 -12.51 0.60
C TYR A 7 4.42 -13.19 0.96
N GLU A 8 4.52 -14.33 1.65
CA GLU A 8 3.42 -15.19 2.14
C GLU A 8 2.46 -14.52 3.15
N THR A 9 2.60 -13.22 3.42
CA THR A 9 1.75 -12.50 4.38
C THR A 9 1.56 -11.05 3.93
N GLU A 10 0.31 -10.59 3.89
CA GLU A 10 -0.07 -9.24 3.41
C GLU A 10 0.75 -8.12 4.08
N ASN A 11 1.10 -8.30 5.36
CA ASN A 11 1.86 -7.30 6.13
C ASN A 11 3.33 -7.15 5.65
N LYS A 12 3.94 -8.22 5.12
CA LYS A 12 5.31 -8.19 4.57
C LYS A 12 5.33 -7.55 3.18
N ALA A 13 4.28 -7.73 2.39
CA ALA A 13 4.13 -7.06 1.09
C ALA A 13 4.07 -5.53 1.25
N VAL A 14 3.30 -5.04 2.24
CA VAL A 14 3.21 -3.61 2.57
C VAL A 14 4.56 -3.04 3.00
N THR A 15 5.32 -3.77 3.82
CA THR A 15 6.65 -3.32 4.30
C THR A 15 7.67 -3.26 3.16
N CYS A 16 7.64 -4.22 2.22
CA CYS A 16 8.54 -4.22 1.06
C CYS A 16 8.22 -3.09 0.06
N LEU A 17 6.93 -2.73 -0.08
CA LEU A 17 6.48 -1.59 -0.89
C LEU A 17 6.83 -0.22 -0.30
N LEU A 18 7.33 -0.15 0.94
CA LEU A 18 7.72 1.10 1.57
C LEU A 18 9.24 1.34 1.49
N THR A 19 10.06 0.31 1.27
CA THR A 19 11.53 0.40 1.33
C THR A 19 12.24 0.58 -0.01
N ASN A 20 11.53 0.67 -1.15
CA ASN A 20 12.16 0.76 -2.49
C ASN A 20 11.90 2.11 -3.22
N GLU A 21 12.73 3.10 -2.92
CA GLU A 21 12.46 4.55 -3.09
C GLU A 21 12.01 5.04 -4.47
N ASN A 22 12.41 4.45 -5.61
CA ASN A 22 12.03 4.96 -6.95
C ASN A 22 10.95 4.15 -7.68
N SER A 23 10.65 2.94 -7.18
CA SER A 23 9.56 2.09 -7.69
C SER A 23 8.30 2.18 -6.83
N ASN A 24 8.40 2.79 -5.64
CA ASN A 24 7.34 2.84 -4.65
C ASN A 24 6.05 3.51 -5.16
N LEU A 25 6.10 4.66 -5.85
CA LEU A 25 4.86 5.36 -6.22
C LEU A 25 4.03 4.57 -7.25
N GLN A 26 4.68 4.03 -8.29
CA GLN A 26 4.01 3.22 -9.32
C GLN A 26 3.55 1.88 -8.76
N ASN A 27 4.32 1.27 -7.85
CA ASN A 27 3.94 0.03 -7.19
C ASN A 27 2.77 0.24 -6.21
N ILE A 28 2.75 1.34 -5.46
CA ILE A 28 1.63 1.72 -4.59
C ILE A 28 0.37 1.95 -5.42
N LYS A 29 0.47 2.66 -6.57
CA LYS A 29 -0.66 2.84 -7.49
C LYS A 29 -1.23 1.50 -7.97
N LYS A 30 -0.38 0.59 -8.44
CA LYS A 30 -0.78 -0.77 -8.86
C LYS A 30 -1.38 -1.59 -7.72
N TYR A 31 -0.79 -1.52 -6.54
CA TYR A 31 -1.29 -2.22 -5.35
C TYR A 31 -2.67 -1.70 -4.95
N VAL A 32 -2.86 -0.39 -4.93
CA VAL A 32 -4.15 0.25 -4.63
C VAL A 32 -5.19 -0.11 -5.67
N GLU A 33 -4.85 -0.18 -6.95
CA GLU A 33 -5.77 -0.59 -8.01
C GLU A 33 -6.25 -2.03 -7.81
N GLY A 34 -5.36 -2.96 -7.47
CA GLY A 34 -5.71 -4.37 -7.20
C GLY A 34 -6.39 -4.64 -5.85
N HIS A 35 -6.25 -3.74 -4.88
CA HIS A 35 -6.70 -3.96 -3.49
C HIS A 35 -7.58 -2.83 -2.95
N ARG A 36 -8.22 -2.07 -3.83
CA ARG A 36 -8.94 -0.84 -3.44
C ARG A 36 -10.01 -1.08 -2.38
N GLU A 37 -10.87 -2.08 -2.59
CA GLU A 37 -11.95 -2.40 -1.65
C GLU A 37 -11.42 -2.87 -0.29
N PHE A 38 -10.30 -3.61 -0.28
CA PHE A 38 -9.61 -3.98 0.95
C PHE A 38 -9.10 -2.74 1.66
N LEU A 39 -8.39 -1.85 0.97
CA LEU A 39 -7.84 -0.63 1.56
C LEU A 39 -8.93 0.31 2.09
N GLU A 40 -10.04 0.47 1.37
CA GLU A 40 -11.18 1.29 1.81
C GLU A 40 -11.85 0.69 3.06
N ARG A 41 -12.03 -0.63 3.12
CA ARG A 41 -12.52 -1.32 4.32
C ARG A 41 -11.54 -1.20 5.49
N THR A 42 -10.25 -1.40 5.25
CA THR A 42 -9.20 -1.30 6.26
C THR A 42 -9.08 0.12 6.79
N ALA A 43 -9.18 1.15 5.94
CA ALA A 43 -9.20 2.56 6.36
C ALA A 43 -10.39 2.90 7.26
N LYS A 44 -11.51 2.18 7.11
CA LYS A 44 -12.74 2.41 7.88
C LYS A 44 -12.83 1.59 9.16
N TYR A 45 -12.41 0.32 9.13
CA TYR A 45 -12.67 -0.65 10.20
C TYR A 45 -11.41 -1.31 10.78
N GLY A 46 -10.23 -1.08 10.20
CA GLY A 46 -8.97 -1.67 10.67
C GLY A 46 -8.51 -1.13 12.02
N SER A 47 -7.39 -1.66 12.52
CA SER A 47 -6.72 -1.10 13.69
C SER A 47 -6.24 0.33 13.42
N ILE A 48 -5.94 1.12 14.46
CA ILE A 48 -5.47 2.51 14.30
C ILE A 48 -4.27 2.59 13.34
N ILE A 49 -3.35 1.63 13.44
CA ILE A 49 -2.14 1.57 12.60
C ILE A 49 -2.52 1.22 11.16
N ASP A 50 -3.31 0.16 10.95
CA ASP A 50 -3.70 -0.28 9.60
C ASP A 50 -4.53 0.77 8.87
N ARG A 51 -5.37 1.50 9.60
CA ARG A 51 -6.14 2.63 9.07
C ARG A 51 -5.22 3.73 8.55
N GLY A 52 -4.18 4.06 9.30
CA GLY A 52 -3.17 5.05 8.90
C GLY A 52 -2.44 4.64 7.63
N ILE A 53 -1.99 3.39 7.55
CA ILE A 53 -1.29 2.84 6.38
C ILE A 53 -2.22 2.82 5.16
N ALA A 54 -3.43 2.28 5.29
CA ALA A 54 -4.37 2.21 4.18
C ALA A 54 -4.76 3.60 3.65
N SER A 55 -4.96 4.57 4.56
CA SER A 55 -5.23 5.96 4.18
C SER A 55 -4.04 6.58 3.43
N ALA A 56 -2.81 6.34 3.88
CA ALA A 56 -1.61 6.81 3.19
C ALA A 56 -1.51 6.25 1.77
N PHE A 57 -1.70 4.94 1.59
CA PHE A 57 -1.67 4.30 0.27
C PHE A 57 -2.73 4.88 -0.68
N LEU A 58 -3.97 5.07 -0.20
CA LEU A 58 -5.05 5.66 -0.99
C LEU A 58 -4.72 7.12 -1.41
N ARG A 59 -4.13 7.92 -0.52
CA ARG A 59 -3.77 9.32 -0.79
C ARG A 59 -2.58 9.43 -1.75
N ILE A 60 -1.58 8.57 -1.61
CA ILE A 60 -0.43 8.48 -2.52
C ILE A 60 -0.90 8.09 -3.93
N ALA A 61 -1.79 7.09 -4.04
CA ALA A 61 -2.31 6.67 -5.35
C ALA A 61 -3.11 7.77 -6.06
N LYS A 62 -3.83 8.61 -5.31
CA LYS A 62 -4.53 9.80 -5.83
C LYS A 62 -3.59 10.96 -6.20
N GLY A 63 -2.30 10.90 -5.83
CA GLY A 63 -1.35 11.99 -6.02
C GLY A 63 -1.52 13.15 -5.05
N GLU A 64 -2.27 12.96 -3.95
CA GLU A 64 -2.49 13.98 -2.92
C GLU A 64 -1.28 14.11 -1.97
N VAL A 65 -0.40 13.09 -1.95
CA VAL A 65 0.79 13.02 -1.11
C VAL A 65 1.94 12.47 -1.95
N THR A 66 3.10 13.11 -1.85
CA THR A 66 4.38 12.66 -2.42
C THR A 66 5.21 11.97 -1.34
N LEU A 67 5.97 10.94 -1.72
CA LEU A 67 6.87 10.20 -0.83
C LEU A 67 8.11 11.03 -0.47
#